data_AF-A0A918SZ75-F1
#
_entry.id   AF-A0A918SZ75-F1
#
_cell.length_a   1.000
_cell.length_b   1.000
_cell.length_c   1.000
_cell.angle_alpha   90.00
_cell.angle_beta   90.00
_cell.angle_gamma   90.00
#
_symmetry.space_group_name_H-M   'P 1'
#
loop_
_entity.id
_entity.type
_entity.pdbx_description
1 polymer ?
#
loop_
_entity_poly.entity_id
_entity_poly.type
_entity_poly.pdbx_seq_one_letter_code
_entity_poly.pdbx_strand_id
1 'polypeptide(L)'
;MLDAIEEFAAFLDAQDEGSTVVHSLVVLFERPGHLDEHRFESLLWAQLQRLHDLDVRRGTPWSEDVATDPDDPRFSLSLAGHPFFVIGLHPGASRIARRFDSPVLVFNSHRQFDRLRADGRYAKMQAATRARDIELQGSLNPNLADFGTAPETRQYSGRAVEPEWRCPFHVRGEKPN
;
A
#
# COMPACT_ATOMS: atom_id res chain seq x y z
N MET A 1 -16.02 2.61 -3.88
CA MET A 1 -14.60 2.51 -3.46
C MET A 1 -13.68 2.93 -4.58
N LEU A 2 -13.75 2.32 -5.79
CA LEU A 2 -12.90 2.76 -6.90
C LEU A 2 -13.12 4.25 -7.25
N ASP A 3 -14.38 4.73 -7.28
CA ASP A 3 -14.66 6.15 -7.56
C ASP A 3 -13.96 7.09 -6.56
N ALA A 4 -13.94 6.73 -5.26
CA ALA A 4 -13.23 7.50 -4.24
C ALA A 4 -11.69 7.46 -4.42
N ILE A 5 -11.16 6.36 -4.97
CA ILE A 5 -9.73 6.24 -5.30
C ILE A 5 -9.41 7.09 -6.53
N GLU A 6 -10.28 7.12 -7.55
CA GLU A 6 -10.15 7.98 -8.72
C GLU A 6 -10.18 9.46 -8.33
N GLU A 7 -11.14 9.88 -7.51
CA GLU A 7 -11.22 11.24 -6.98
C GLU A 7 -9.96 11.61 -6.18
N PHE A 8 -9.46 10.68 -5.35
CA PHE A 8 -8.25 10.89 -4.57
C PHE A 8 -6.99 10.96 -5.45
N ALA A 9 -6.87 10.10 -6.47
CA ALA A 9 -5.77 10.14 -7.44
C ALA A 9 -5.77 11.47 -8.21
N ALA A 10 -6.93 11.90 -8.71
CA ALA A 10 -7.07 13.20 -9.38
C ALA A 10 -6.70 14.37 -8.45
N PHE A 11 -7.11 14.32 -7.18
CA PHE A 11 -6.72 15.31 -6.18
C PHE A 11 -5.21 15.35 -5.96
N LEU A 12 -4.56 14.18 -5.87
CA LEU A 12 -3.11 14.06 -5.69
C LEU A 12 -2.33 14.59 -6.90
N ASP A 13 -2.76 14.27 -8.10
CA ASP A 13 -2.11 14.67 -9.35
C ASP A 13 -2.31 16.17 -9.67
N ALA A 14 -3.37 16.78 -9.13
CA ALA A 14 -3.58 18.22 -9.20
C ALA A 14 -2.78 19.02 -8.15
N GLN A 15 -2.07 18.37 -7.23
CA GLN A 15 -1.24 19.07 -6.24
C GLN A 15 0.00 19.71 -6.87
N ASP A 16 0.39 20.87 -6.35
CA ASP A 16 1.65 21.53 -6.70
C ASP A 16 2.86 20.59 -6.46
N GLU A 17 3.80 20.58 -7.41
CA GLU A 17 5.00 19.74 -7.35
C GLU A 17 5.87 20.02 -6.11
N GLY A 18 5.87 21.26 -5.63
CA GLY A 18 6.57 21.71 -4.42
C GLY A 18 5.81 21.44 -3.12
N SER A 19 4.60 20.85 -3.19
CA SER A 19 3.84 20.51 -1.99
C SER A 19 4.58 19.47 -1.15
N THR A 20 4.81 19.82 0.11
CA THR A 20 5.49 18.94 1.08
C THR A 20 4.52 18.08 1.90
N VAL A 21 3.21 18.31 1.73
CA VAL A 21 2.14 17.67 2.48
C VAL A 21 1.81 16.31 1.87
N VAL A 22 1.88 15.26 2.69
CA VAL A 22 1.43 13.92 2.31
C VAL A 22 -0.05 13.75 2.60
N HIS A 23 -0.74 13.04 1.70
CA HIS A 23 -2.15 12.75 1.83
C HIS A 23 -2.35 11.24 1.73
N SER A 24 -3.35 10.72 2.45
CA SER A 24 -3.70 9.30 2.44
C SER A 24 -5.22 9.16 2.35
N LEU A 25 -5.70 8.18 1.61
CA LEU A 25 -7.10 7.78 1.62
C LEU A 25 -7.25 6.59 2.57
N VAL A 26 -8.16 6.70 3.55
CA VAL A 26 -8.44 5.65 4.53
C VAL A 26 -9.83 5.08 4.28
N VAL A 27 -9.91 3.77 4.08
CA VAL A 27 -11.16 3.04 3.88
C VAL A 27 -11.36 2.08 5.05
N LEU A 28 -12.41 2.31 5.83
CA LEU A 28 -12.82 1.47 6.95
C LEU A 28 -13.91 0.50 6.50
N PHE A 29 -13.82 -0.74 6.95
CA PHE A 29 -14.80 -1.78 6.65
C PHE A 29 -15.57 -2.16 7.92
N GLU A 30 -16.89 -2.10 7.88
CA GLU A 30 -17.72 -2.47 9.04
C GLU A 30 -17.64 -3.97 9.38
N ARG A 31 -17.41 -4.81 8.36
CA ARG A 31 -17.33 -6.26 8.49
C ARG A 31 -16.29 -6.82 7.52
N PRO A 32 -15.69 -7.98 7.85
CA PRO A 32 -15.88 -8.77 9.07
C PRO A 32 -15.06 -8.24 10.26
N GLY A 33 -15.64 -8.25 11.47
CA GLY A 33 -15.03 -7.65 12.67
C GLY A 33 -13.94 -8.49 13.35
N HIS A 34 -13.89 -9.81 13.12
CA HIS A 34 -12.84 -10.68 13.66
C HIS A 34 -12.14 -11.40 12.52
N LEU A 35 -10.89 -11.01 12.28
CA LEU A 35 -10.01 -11.57 11.27
C LEU A 35 -8.67 -11.90 11.91
N ASP A 36 -8.25 -13.15 11.79
CA ASP A 36 -6.84 -13.50 11.90
C ASP A 36 -6.05 -12.91 10.71
N GLU A 37 -4.72 -12.94 10.82
CA GLU A 37 -3.83 -12.32 9.83
C GLU A 37 -3.95 -12.96 8.44
N HIS A 38 -4.10 -14.29 8.37
CA HIS A 38 -4.21 -15.00 7.07
C HIS A 38 -5.52 -14.67 6.36
N ARG A 39 -6.63 -14.60 7.11
CA ARG A 39 -7.94 -14.27 6.56
C ARG A 39 -8.01 -12.80 6.16
N PHE A 40 -7.40 -11.90 6.94
CA PHE A 40 -7.28 -10.49 6.56
C PHE A 40 -6.45 -10.32 5.28
N GLU A 41 -5.27 -10.95 5.20
CA GLU A 41 -4.41 -10.91 4.01
C GLU A 41 -5.15 -11.40 2.76
N SER A 42 -5.87 -12.52 2.87
CA SER A 42 -6.66 -13.08 1.78
C SER A 42 -7.75 -12.12 1.29
N LEU A 43 -8.47 -11.48 2.21
CA LEU A 43 -9.52 -10.52 1.89
C LEU A 43 -8.97 -9.21 1.33
N LEU A 44 -7.85 -8.72 1.87
CA LEU A 44 -7.15 -7.55 1.35
C LEU A 44 -6.80 -7.78 -0.11
N TRP A 45 -6.11 -8.88 -0.43
CA TRP A 45 -5.70 -9.15 -1.81
C TRP A 45 -6.88 -9.40 -2.74
N ALA A 46 -7.92 -10.10 -2.28
CA ALA A 46 -9.14 -10.27 -3.06
C ALA A 46 -9.82 -8.92 -3.36
N GLN A 47 -9.80 -7.98 -2.40
CA GLN A 47 -10.35 -6.64 -2.60
C GLN A 47 -9.50 -5.83 -3.58
N LEU A 48 -8.17 -5.85 -3.46
CA LEU A 48 -7.27 -5.16 -4.39
C LEU A 48 -7.39 -5.71 -5.82
N GLN A 49 -7.49 -7.05 -5.98
CA GLN A 49 -7.74 -7.67 -7.28
C GLN A 49 -9.07 -7.21 -7.88
N ARG A 50 -10.15 -7.13 -7.09
CA ARG A 50 -11.47 -6.65 -7.58
C ARG A 50 -11.44 -5.20 -8.02
N LEU A 51 -10.68 -4.35 -7.31
CA LEU A 51 -10.49 -2.95 -7.69
C LEU A 51 -9.71 -2.87 -9.00
N HIS A 52 -8.59 -3.59 -9.12
CA HIS A 52 -7.80 -3.66 -10.34
C HIS A 52 -8.62 -4.15 -11.54
N ASP A 53 -9.37 -5.24 -11.36
CA ASP A 53 -10.22 -5.79 -12.42
C ASP A 53 -11.30 -4.79 -12.86
N LEU A 54 -11.81 -3.96 -11.95
CA LEU A 54 -12.77 -2.90 -12.28
C LEU A 54 -12.10 -1.73 -13.00
N ASP A 55 -10.90 -1.34 -12.57
CA ASP A 55 -10.10 -0.27 -13.16
C ASP A 55 -9.73 -0.60 -14.62
N VAL A 56 -9.28 -1.84 -14.87
CA VAL A 56 -9.02 -2.35 -16.23
C VAL A 56 -10.30 -2.35 -17.08
N ARG A 57 -11.45 -2.74 -16.50
CA ARG A 57 -12.73 -2.69 -17.23
C ARG A 57 -13.16 -1.27 -17.59
N ARG A 58 -12.71 -0.26 -16.84
CA ARG A 58 -12.92 1.16 -17.15
C ARG A 58 -11.95 1.69 -18.21
N GLY A 59 -10.95 0.90 -18.60
CA GLY A 59 -9.95 1.28 -19.59
C GLY A 59 -8.81 2.12 -19.01
N THR A 60 -8.68 2.17 -17.68
CA THR A 60 -7.58 2.88 -17.03
C THR A 60 -6.26 2.13 -17.29
N PRO A 61 -5.22 2.79 -17.82
CA PRO A 61 -3.92 2.17 -17.99
C PRO A 61 -3.21 1.96 -16.64
N TRP A 62 -2.33 0.96 -16.59
CA TRP A 62 -1.40 0.80 -15.48
C TRP A 62 -0.39 1.96 -15.48
N SER A 63 -0.06 2.49 -14.31
CA SER A 63 0.92 3.57 -14.16
C SER A 63 2.29 3.19 -14.74
N GLU A 64 2.87 4.10 -15.54
CA GLU A 64 4.18 3.89 -16.15
C GLU A 64 5.32 3.85 -15.12
N ASP A 65 5.12 4.52 -13.98
CA ASP A 65 6.10 4.76 -12.92
C ASP A 65 6.57 3.48 -12.21
N VAL A 66 5.74 2.42 -12.24
CA VAL A 66 5.95 1.22 -11.42
C VAL A 66 5.90 -0.06 -12.25
N ALA A 67 6.56 -1.11 -11.76
CA ALA A 67 6.55 -2.41 -12.40
C ALA A 67 5.15 -3.07 -12.33
N THR A 68 4.88 -4.00 -13.24
CA THR A 68 3.63 -4.79 -13.26
C THR A 68 3.78 -6.15 -12.59
N ASP A 69 5.01 -6.63 -12.39
CA ASP A 69 5.28 -7.88 -11.68
C ASP A 69 5.21 -7.64 -10.16
N PRO A 70 4.27 -8.26 -9.42
CA PRO A 70 4.13 -8.11 -7.96
C PRO A 70 5.35 -8.56 -7.14
N ASP A 71 6.27 -9.31 -7.76
CA ASP A 71 7.53 -9.76 -7.17
C ASP A 71 8.73 -8.87 -7.59
N ASP A 72 8.53 -7.82 -8.42
CA ASP A 72 9.56 -6.81 -8.74
C ASP A 72 9.67 -5.79 -7.57
N PRO A 73 10.88 -5.46 -7.08
CA PRO A 73 11.06 -4.44 -6.04
C PRO A 73 10.58 -3.02 -6.41
N ARG A 74 10.35 -2.74 -7.70
CA ARG A 74 9.77 -1.48 -8.20
C ARG A 74 8.26 -1.55 -8.43
N PHE A 75 7.62 -2.64 -8.02
CA PHE A 75 6.16 -2.75 -8.06
C PHE A 75 5.53 -1.82 -7.03
N SER A 76 4.46 -1.16 -7.43
CA SER A 76 3.41 -0.70 -6.52
C SER A 76 2.06 -0.92 -7.18
N LEU A 77 1.02 -1.06 -6.37
CA LEU A 77 -0.34 -1.23 -6.89
C LEU A 77 -0.77 0.03 -7.65
N SER A 78 -1.01 -0.09 -8.96
CA SER A 78 -1.63 0.97 -9.74
C SER A 78 -3.15 0.85 -9.67
N LEU A 79 -3.84 1.93 -9.30
CA LEU A 79 -5.29 2.10 -9.42
C LEU A 79 -5.58 3.52 -9.91
N ALA A 80 -6.55 3.70 -10.79
CA ALA A 80 -6.87 5.01 -11.37
C ALA A 80 -5.64 5.68 -12.03
N GLY A 81 -4.74 4.88 -12.62
CA GLY A 81 -3.49 5.35 -13.23
C GLY A 81 -2.43 5.84 -12.24
N HIS A 82 -2.68 5.68 -10.93
CA HIS A 82 -1.84 6.19 -9.87
C HIS A 82 -1.23 5.07 -9.02
N PRO A 83 0.09 5.09 -8.74
CA PRO A 83 0.73 4.08 -7.92
C PRO A 83 0.52 4.33 -6.41
N PHE A 84 0.04 3.31 -5.70
CA PHE A 84 -0.26 3.34 -4.27
C PHE A 84 0.52 2.29 -3.48
N PHE A 85 1.05 2.69 -2.33
CA PHE A 85 1.45 1.79 -1.26
C PHE A 85 0.29 1.60 -0.28
N VAL A 86 -0.18 0.36 -0.15
CA VAL A 86 -1.35 0.04 0.68
C VAL A 86 -0.93 -0.47 2.06
N ILE A 87 -1.51 0.09 3.11
CA ILE A 87 -1.36 -0.37 4.49
C ILE A 87 -2.68 -0.98 4.94
N GLY A 88 -2.62 -2.27 5.29
CA GLY A 88 -3.70 -2.97 5.97
C GLY A 88 -3.58 -2.87 7.49
N LEU A 89 -4.71 -2.63 8.17
CA LEU A 89 -4.87 -2.74 9.62
C LEU A 89 -6.09 -3.61 9.94
N HIS A 90 -6.04 -4.39 11.03
CA HIS A 90 -7.18 -5.18 11.51
C HIS A 90 -7.05 -5.54 13.01
N PRO A 91 -8.15 -5.90 13.71
CA PRO A 91 -8.11 -6.18 15.15
C PRO A 91 -7.19 -7.32 15.55
N GLY A 92 -7.04 -8.32 14.67
CA GLY A 92 -6.23 -9.52 14.90
C GLY A 92 -4.77 -9.40 14.50
N ALA A 93 -4.26 -8.20 14.19
CA ALA A 93 -2.87 -8.04 13.79
C ALA A 93 -1.92 -8.39 14.95
N SER A 94 -0.87 -9.15 14.66
CA SER A 94 0.17 -9.47 15.66
C SER A 94 0.86 -8.21 16.17
N ARG A 95 1.08 -7.25 15.26
CA ARG A 95 1.75 -5.97 15.49
C ARG A 95 0.79 -4.90 16.01
N ILE A 96 1.12 -4.25 17.13
CA ILE A 96 0.31 -3.19 17.75
C ILE A 96 0.11 -2.03 16.77
N ALA A 97 1.15 -1.64 16.03
CA ALA A 97 1.08 -0.58 15.01
C ALA A 97 0.14 -0.91 13.82
N ARG A 98 -0.32 -2.15 13.70
CA ARG A 98 -1.26 -2.62 12.65
C ARG A 98 -2.64 -3.00 13.23
N ARG A 99 -2.87 -2.82 14.54
CA ARG A 99 -4.17 -3.06 15.18
C ARG A 99 -5.06 -1.84 15.02
N PHE A 100 -6.30 -2.10 14.64
CA PHE A 100 -7.39 -1.13 14.60
C PHE A 100 -8.70 -1.85 14.91
N ASP A 101 -9.72 -1.15 15.41
CA ASP A 101 -10.98 -1.76 15.87
C ASP A 101 -11.81 -2.40 14.75
N SER A 102 -11.49 -2.08 13.49
CA SER A 102 -12.08 -2.65 12.28
C SER A 102 -11.01 -2.92 11.23
N PRO A 103 -11.29 -3.72 10.18
CA PRO A 103 -10.40 -3.79 9.02
C PRO A 103 -10.31 -2.42 8.33
N VAL A 104 -9.10 -2.03 7.92
CA VAL A 104 -8.82 -0.75 7.27
C VAL A 104 -7.80 -0.96 6.14
N LEU A 105 -8.02 -0.26 5.03
CA LEU A 105 -7.01 -0.06 3.99
C LEU A 105 -6.65 1.42 3.91
N VAL A 106 -5.36 1.73 3.97
CA VAL A 106 -4.82 3.07 3.80
C VAL A 106 -4.03 3.11 2.50
N PHE A 107 -4.43 3.96 1.58
CA PHE A 107 -3.78 4.17 0.28
C PHE A 107 -2.87 5.40 0.39
N ASN A 108 -1.56 5.18 0.27
CA ASN A 108 -0.55 6.23 0.26
C ASN A 108 0.04 6.37 -1.13
N SER A 109 0.20 7.61 -1.60
CA SER A 109 0.75 7.88 -2.93
C SER A 109 2.24 7.51 -3.00
N HIS A 110 2.60 6.65 -3.95
CA HIS A 110 3.99 6.33 -4.21
C HIS A 110 4.78 7.57 -4.68
N ARG A 111 4.18 8.36 -5.57
CA ARG A 111 4.76 9.61 -6.09
C ARG A 111 5.10 10.60 -4.97
N GLN A 112 4.25 10.70 -3.94
CA GLN A 112 4.55 11.55 -2.78
C GLN A 112 5.75 11.02 -1.98
N PHE A 113 5.91 9.70 -1.85
CA PHE A 113 7.08 9.11 -1.21
C PHE A 113 8.36 9.32 -2.03
N ASP A 114 8.30 9.24 -3.35
CA ASP A 114 9.46 9.55 -4.21
C ASP A 114 9.91 11.00 -4.08
N ARG A 115 8.97 11.95 -4.04
CA ARG A 115 9.29 13.36 -3.76
C ARG A 115 9.96 13.51 -2.39
N LEU A 116 9.44 12.85 -1.35
CA LEU A 116 10.05 12.85 -0.02
C LEU A 116 11.47 12.27 -0.02
N ARG A 117 11.75 11.26 -0.85
CA ARG A 117 13.08 10.66 -1.00
C ARG A 117 14.04 11.63 -1.69
N ALA A 118 13.61 12.24 -2.80
CA ALA A 118 14.39 13.23 -3.54
C ALA A 118 14.80 14.42 -2.64
N ASP A 119 13.91 14.85 -1.74
CA ASP A 119 14.16 15.96 -0.82
C ASP A 119 14.94 15.55 0.46
N GLY A 120 15.30 14.28 0.62
CA GLY A 120 15.97 13.74 1.81
C GLY A 120 15.11 13.66 3.08
N ARG A 121 13.85 14.11 3.02
CA ARG A 121 12.91 14.08 4.17
C ARG A 121 12.45 12.67 4.53
N TYR A 122 12.45 11.75 3.56
CA TYR A 122 12.05 10.36 3.73
C TYR A 122 12.89 9.64 4.80
N ALA A 123 14.22 9.80 4.77
CA ALA A 123 15.11 9.13 5.73
C ALA A 123 14.79 9.52 7.18
N LYS A 124 14.53 10.81 7.41
CA LYS A 124 14.13 11.33 8.74
C LYS A 124 12.78 10.78 9.18
N MET A 125 11.80 10.74 8.28
CA MET A 125 10.47 10.16 8.54
C MET A 125 10.56 8.66 8.86
N GLN A 126 11.35 7.91 8.09
CA GLN A 126 11.56 6.49 8.28
C GLN A 126 12.23 6.21 9.63
N ALA A 127 13.30 6.95 9.97
CA ALA A 127 13.98 6.81 11.26
C ALA A 127 13.03 7.11 12.44
N ALA A 128 12.23 8.18 12.35
CA ALA A 128 11.25 8.50 13.38
C ALA A 128 10.16 7.43 13.52
N THR A 129 9.68 6.87 12.41
CA THR A 129 8.69 5.79 12.40
C THR A 129 9.26 4.53 13.04
N ARG A 130 10.49 4.14 12.66
CA ARG A 130 11.21 3.00 13.22
C ARG A 130 11.45 3.15 14.73
N ALA A 131 11.85 4.33 15.19
CA ALA A 131 12.05 4.60 16.62
C ALA A 131 10.76 4.44 17.42
N ARG A 132 9.65 5.01 16.93
CA ARG A 132 8.32 4.87 17.56
C ARG A 132 7.82 3.44 17.56
N ASP A 133 8.10 2.67 16.50
CA ASP A 133 7.73 1.26 16.41
C ASP A 133 8.45 0.42 17.48
N ILE A 134 9.76 0.66 17.65
CA ILE A 134 10.55 0.02 18.72
C ILE A 134 10.02 0.43 20.10
N GLU A 135 9.74 1.71 20.32
CA GLU A 135 9.20 2.20 21.59
C GLU A 135 7.84 1.57 21.91
N LEU A 136 6.97 1.40 20.90
CA LEU A 136 5.62 0.88 21.07
C LEU A 136 5.57 -0.63 21.31
N GLN A 137 6.42 -1.41 20.61
CA GLN A 137 6.30 -2.88 20.59
C GLN A 137 7.64 -3.63 20.64
N GLY A 138 8.71 -2.96 21.03
CA GLY A 138 10.01 -3.54 21.38
C GLY A 138 10.85 -4.07 20.21
N SER A 139 10.33 -4.06 18.98
CA SER A 139 11.02 -4.57 17.79
C SER A 139 10.52 -3.90 16.52
N LEU A 140 11.40 -3.79 15.51
CA LEU A 140 11.00 -3.35 14.17
C LEU A 140 10.16 -4.40 13.46
N ASN A 141 9.23 -3.98 12.62
CA ASN A 141 8.53 -4.89 11.70
C ASN A 141 9.54 -5.66 10.83
N PRO A 142 9.52 -7.01 10.77
CA PRO A 142 10.50 -7.77 10.00
C PRO A 142 10.33 -7.53 8.50
N ASN A 143 9.13 -7.12 8.09
CA ASN A 143 8.81 -6.80 6.71
C ASN A 143 9.12 -5.35 6.33
N LEU A 144 9.61 -4.50 7.25
CA LEU A 144 10.02 -3.11 6.96
C LEU A 144 11.35 -3.09 6.21
N ALA A 145 11.37 -3.69 5.02
CA ALA A 145 12.47 -3.62 4.08
C ALA A 145 12.62 -2.18 3.58
N ASP A 146 13.86 -1.79 3.25
CA ASP A 146 14.07 -0.53 2.56
C ASP A 146 13.44 -0.61 1.17
N PHE A 147 12.85 0.50 0.72
CA PHE A 147 12.17 0.54 -0.56
C PHE A 147 13.12 0.11 -1.70
N GLY A 148 12.65 -0.75 -2.60
CA GLY A 148 13.44 -1.30 -3.71
C GLY A 148 14.37 -2.47 -3.36
N THR A 149 14.40 -2.94 -2.10
CA THR A 149 15.22 -4.11 -1.69
C THR A 149 14.44 -5.42 -1.62
N ALA A 150 13.13 -5.33 -1.43
CA ALA A 150 12.19 -6.44 -1.45
C ALA A 150 10.85 -5.97 -2.00
N PRO A 151 10.01 -6.88 -2.55
CA PRO A 151 8.69 -6.53 -3.04
C PRO A 151 7.84 -5.94 -1.90
N GLU A 152 7.31 -4.74 -2.13
CA GLU A 152 6.47 -4.07 -1.13
C GLU A 152 5.16 -4.80 -0.84
N THR A 153 4.72 -5.68 -1.75
CA THR A 153 3.54 -6.53 -1.62
C THR A 153 3.56 -7.34 -0.32
N ARG A 154 4.74 -7.79 0.14
CA ARG A 154 4.93 -8.50 1.41
C ARG A 154 4.53 -7.67 2.65
N GLN A 155 4.38 -6.35 2.50
CA GLN A 155 4.12 -5.41 3.59
C GLN A 155 2.65 -4.98 3.70
N TYR A 156 1.84 -5.25 2.67
CA TYR A 156 0.50 -4.67 2.56
C TYR A 156 -0.43 -5.16 3.67
N SER A 157 -0.48 -6.47 3.92
CA SER A 157 -1.33 -7.06 4.97
C SER A 157 -0.86 -6.75 6.39
N GLY A 158 0.42 -6.42 6.56
CA GLY A 158 1.05 -6.26 7.87
C GLY A 158 1.39 -7.58 8.59
N ARG A 159 1.03 -8.74 8.02
CA ARG A 159 1.41 -10.07 8.50
C ARG A 159 2.88 -10.35 8.18
N ALA A 160 3.64 -10.94 9.12
CA ALA A 160 4.96 -11.48 8.80
C ALA A 160 4.83 -12.66 7.83
N VAL A 161 5.49 -12.59 6.68
CA VAL A 161 5.35 -13.61 5.63
C VAL A 161 6.66 -14.40 5.45
N GLU A 162 6.50 -15.67 5.13
CA GLU A 162 7.57 -16.66 4.94
C GLU A 162 8.42 -16.31 3.70
N PRO A 163 9.72 -16.70 3.62
CA PRO A 163 10.57 -16.41 2.47
C PRO A 163 9.94 -16.78 1.12
N GLU A 164 9.26 -17.92 1.06
CA GLU A 164 8.61 -18.49 -0.13
C GLU A 164 7.24 -17.87 -0.45
N TRP A 165 6.74 -16.94 0.38
CA TRP A 165 5.47 -16.27 0.12
C TRP A 165 5.50 -15.54 -1.22
N ARG A 166 4.40 -15.69 -1.97
CA ARG A 166 4.16 -15.02 -3.25
C ARG A 166 2.90 -14.20 -3.19
N CYS A 167 2.93 -13.06 -3.87
CA CYS A 167 1.75 -12.21 -3.97
C CYS A 167 0.65 -12.91 -4.79
N PRO A 168 -0.58 -13.03 -4.27
CA PRO A 168 -1.70 -13.65 -5.00
C PRO A 168 -2.36 -12.68 -6.01
N PHE A 169 -1.84 -11.46 -6.15
CA PHE A 169 -2.35 -10.46 -7.07
C PHE A 169 -1.87 -10.75 -8.50
N HIS A 170 -2.76 -10.55 -9.47
CA HIS A 170 -2.48 -10.74 -10.88
C HIS A 170 -2.81 -9.46 -11.64
N VAL A 171 -1.78 -8.80 -12.17
CA VAL A 171 -1.98 -7.67 -13.08
C VAL A 171 -2.65 -8.16 -14.36
N ARG A 172 -3.69 -7.42 -14.76
CA ARG A 172 -4.43 -7.56 -16.02
C ARG A 172 -4.32 -6.26 -16.82
N GLY A 173 -4.48 -6.37 -18.13
CA GLY A 173 -4.45 -5.20 -19.04
C GLY A 173 -3.04 -4.91 -19.57
N GLU A 174 -2.96 -3.98 -20.53
CA GLU A 174 -1.71 -3.57 -21.16
C GLU A 174 -1.09 -2.40 -20.40
N LYS A 175 0.26 -2.36 -20.34
CA LYS A 175 0.98 -1.12 -20.04
C LYS A 175 0.95 -0.26 -21.31
N PRO A 176 0.64 1.05 -21.24
CA PRO A 176 0.84 1.93 -22.39
C PRO A 176 2.31 1.85 -22.85
N ASN A 177 2.52 1.78 -24.17
CA ASN A 177 3.83 1.71 -24.82
C ASN A 177 4.58 3.03 -24.74
#